data_AF-A0A1E5UZ04-F1
#
_entry.id   AF-A0A1E5UZ04-F1
#
_cell.length_a   1.000
_cell.length_b   1.000
_cell.length_c   1.000
_cell.angle_alpha   90.00
_cell.angle_beta   90.00
_cell.angle_gamma   90.00
#
_symmetry.space_group_name_H-M   'P 1'
#
loop_
_entity.id
_entity.type
_entity.pdbx_description
1 polymer ?
#
loop_
_entity_poly.entity_id
_entity_poly.type
_entity_poly.pdbx_seq_one_letter_code
_entity_poly.pdbx_strand_id
1 'polypeptide(L)'
;MWVDPGLAMLGQLKTAGLTGIKVLWTFFERRIQPLKARERTLFQYSGVGDPMRVSPEELEPAEMRSRVCTMIKNKLTTDEEADLNCHEAS
;
A
#
# COMPACT_ATOMS: atom_id res chain seq x y z
N MET A 1 15.41 -21.03 -4.99
CA MET A 1 15.27 -19.84 -5.86
C MET A 1 13.83 -19.34 -5.68
N TRP A 2 13.61 -18.22 -5.00
CA TRP A 2 12.25 -17.77 -4.56
C TRP A 2 11.54 -16.86 -5.56
N VAL A 3 12.17 -16.59 -6.71
CA VAL A 3 11.72 -15.60 -7.67
C VAL A 3 10.47 -16.09 -8.41
N ASP A 4 10.43 -17.36 -8.81
CA ASP A 4 9.33 -17.89 -9.63
C ASP A 4 7.99 -17.97 -8.87
N PRO A 5 7.93 -18.46 -7.62
CA PRO A 5 6.68 -18.44 -6.85
C PRO A 5 6.20 -17.02 -6.53
N GLY A 6 7.13 -16.09 -6.27
CA GLY A 6 6.80 -14.69 -6.00
C GLY A 6 6.19 -13.98 -7.21
N LEU A 7 6.72 -14.22 -8.41
CA LEU A 7 6.18 -13.66 -9.65
C LEU A 7 4.80 -14.22 -9.98
N ALA A 8 4.57 -15.51 -9.75
CA ALA A 8 3.26 -16.12 -9.96
C ALA A 8 2.19 -15.48 -9.05
N MET A 9 2.52 -15.26 -7.77
CA MET A 9 1.63 -14.61 -6.81
C MET A 9 1.37 -13.14 -7.16
N LEU A 10 2.40 -12.39 -7.56
CA LEU A 10 2.22 -11.01 -8.05
C LEU A 10 1.35 -10.96 -9.31
N GLY A 11 1.49 -11.93 -10.21
CA GLY A 11 0.64 -12.05 -11.40
C GLY A 11 -0.84 -12.22 -11.03
N GLN A 12 -1.15 -13.10 -10.08
CA GLN A 12 -2.51 -13.29 -9.58
C GLN A 12 -3.08 -12.03 -8.94
N LEU A 13 -2.29 -11.34 -8.11
CA LEU A 13 -2.71 -10.10 -7.47
C LEU A 13 -2.95 -8.99 -8.50
N LYS A 14 -2.09 -8.88 -9.51
CA LYS A 14 -2.28 -7.92 -10.60
C LYS A 14 -3.58 -8.21 -11.37
N THR A 15 -3.86 -9.47 -11.69
CA THR A 15 -5.13 -9.86 -12.34
C THR A 15 -6.35 -9.58 -11.44
N ALA A 16 -6.19 -9.66 -10.12
CA ALA A 16 -7.21 -9.28 -9.14
C ALA A 16 -7.34 -7.76 -8.93
N GLY A 17 -6.62 -6.94 -9.70
CA GLY A 17 -6.74 -5.48 -9.65
C GLY A 17 -5.81 -4.80 -8.65
N LEU A 18 -4.69 -5.43 -8.27
CA LEU A 18 -3.63 -4.75 -7.51
C LEU A 18 -2.98 -3.66 -8.37
N THR A 19 -3.09 -2.42 -7.92
CA THR A 19 -2.47 -1.24 -8.55
C THR A 19 -1.41 -0.63 -7.66
N GLY A 20 -0.57 0.26 -8.22
CA GLY A 20 0.43 1.00 -7.44
C GLY A 20 -0.20 1.84 -6.33
N ILE A 21 -1.44 2.31 -6.54
CA ILE A 21 -2.22 3.06 -5.55
C ILE A 21 -2.61 2.20 -4.36
N LYS A 22 -3.14 0.99 -4.61
CA LYS A 22 -3.46 0.04 -3.53
C LYS A 22 -2.22 -0.37 -2.75
N VAL A 23 -1.07 -0.46 -3.42
CA VAL A 23 0.23 -0.70 -2.74
C VAL A 23 0.62 0.50 -1.88
N LEU A 24 0.51 1.74 -2.38
CA LEU A 24 0.76 2.97 -1.61
C LEU A 24 -0.18 3.10 -0.41
N TRP A 25 -1.46 2.82 -0.61
CA TRP A 25 -2.47 2.77 0.45
C TRP A 25 -2.05 1.82 1.57
N THR A 26 -1.69 0.59 1.21
CA THR A 26 -1.20 -0.43 2.15
C THR A 26 0.00 0.05 2.97
N PHE A 27 0.91 0.82 2.35
CA PHE A 27 2.05 1.41 3.07
C PHE A 27 1.59 2.40 4.15
N PHE A 28 0.66 3.28 3.83
CA PHE A 28 0.15 4.28 4.77
C PHE A 28 -0.68 3.65 5.88
N GLU A 29 -1.60 2.73 5.53
CA GLU A 29 -2.40 1.97 6.49
C GLU A 29 -1.53 1.23 7.50
N ARG A 30 -0.49 0.55 7.02
CA ARG A 30 0.46 -0.17 7.87
C ARG A 30 1.48 0.75 8.53
N ARG A 31 1.43 2.07 8.34
CA ARG A 31 2.40 3.04 8.86
C ARG A 31 3.86 2.68 8.50
N ILE A 32 4.09 2.14 7.31
CA ILE A 32 5.42 1.77 6.82
C ILE A 32 5.84 2.77 5.74
N GLN A 33 7.03 3.34 5.88
CA GLN A 33 7.56 4.28 4.90
C GLN A 33 7.95 3.55 3.59
N PRO A 34 7.44 3.98 2.41
CA PRO A 34 7.77 3.37 1.13
C PRO A 34 9.27 3.40 0.79
N LEU A 35 9.96 4.49 1.16
CA LEU A 35 11.36 4.76 0.77
C LEU A 35 12.38 4.56 1.90
N LYS A 36 11.97 4.03 3.05
CA LYS A 36 12.89 3.72 4.16
C LYS A 36 13.43 2.30 4.00
N ALA A 37 14.71 2.10 4.30
CA ALA A 37 15.30 0.76 4.39
C ALA A 37 14.50 -0.08 5.40
N ARG A 38 14.21 -1.33 5.03
CA ARG A 38 13.42 -2.26 5.85
C ARG A 38 14.27 -3.46 6.19
N GLU A 39 14.18 -3.87 7.44
CA GLU A 39 14.83 -5.11 7.92
C GLU A 39 14.06 -6.36 7.45
N ARG A 40 12.76 -6.20 7.15
CA ARG A 40 11.87 -7.28 6.72
C ARG A 40 11.02 -6.87 5.52
N THR A 41 10.56 -7.86 4.78
CA THR A 41 9.65 -7.65 3.67
C THR A 41 8.24 -7.35 4.18
N LEU A 42 7.45 -6.62 3.38
CA LEU A 42 6.08 -6.22 3.74
C LEU A 42 5.13 -7.39 4.04
N PHE A 43 5.35 -8.56 3.43
CA PHE A 43 4.52 -9.74 3.68
C PHE A 43 4.76 -10.36 5.07
N GLN A 44 5.86 -10.00 5.73
CA GLN A 44 6.17 -10.39 7.12
C GLN A 44 5.61 -9.38 8.14
N TYR A 45 4.76 -8.45 7.70
CA TYR A 45 4.13 -7.48 8.57
C TYR A 45 3.33 -8.18 9.67
N SER A 46 3.63 -7.81 10.91
CA SER A 46 3.13 -8.46 12.14
C SER A 46 2.02 -7.67 12.85
N GLY A 47 1.51 -6.60 12.24
CA GLY A 47 0.43 -5.78 12.80
C GLY A 47 0.92 -4.54 13.53
N VAL A 48 0.12 -4.02 14.46
CA VAL A 48 0.37 -2.73 15.16
C VAL A 48 1.66 -2.74 16.00
N GLY A 49 2.10 -3.90 16.47
CA GLY A 49 3.37 -4.07 17.18
C GLY A 49 4.59 -4.23 16.27
N ASP A 50 4.42 -4.13 14.95
CA ASP A 50 5.53 -4.35 14.01
C ASP A 50 6.59 -3.25 14.15
N PRO A 51 7.88 -3.60 14.35
CA PRO A 51 8.95 -2.63 14.55
C PRO A 51 9.21 -1.76 13.31
N MET A 52 8.73 -2.16 12.13
CA MET A 52 8.81 -1.34 10.92
C MET A 52 7.76 -0.23 10.87
N ARG A 53 6.75 -0.23 11.77
CA ARG A 53 5.80 0.87 11.89
C ARG A 53 6.49 2.13 12.38
N VAL A 54 6.19 3.25 11.73
CA VAL A 54 6.70 4.55 12.17
C VAL A 54 5.91 5.15 13.32
N SER A 55 4.66 4.72 13.51
CA SER A 55 3.91 5.03 14.73
C SER A 55 2.80 4.00 14.96
N PRO A 56 2.35 3.83 16.21
CA PRO A 56 1.28 2.90 16.55
C PRO A 56 -0.08 3.40 16.06
N GLU A 57 -0.31 4.71 15.98
CA GLU A 57 -1.59 5.29 15.58
C GLU A 57 -1.94 5.00 14.11
N GLU A 58 -3.21 4.67 13.89
CA GLU A 58 -3.78 4.52 12.55
C GLU A 58 -4.00 5.89 11.90
N LEU A 59 -4.12 5.91 10.57
CA LEU A 59 -4.48 7.13 9.84
C LEU A 59 -5.97 7.10 9.56
N GLU A 60 -6.61 8.24 9.75
CA GLU A 60 -7.97 8.44 9.26
C GLU A 60 -8.01 8.27 7.73
N PRO A 61 -9.06 7.67 7.14
CA PRO A 61 -9.16 7.43 5.70
C PRO A 61 -8.96 8.70 4.86
N ALA A 62 -9.47 9.84 5.33
CA ALA A 62 -9.30 11.13 4.66
C ALA A 62 -7.84 11.60 4.63
N GLU A 63 -7.09 11.38 5.71
CA GLU A 63 -5.67 11.68 5.77
C GLU A 63 -4.87 10.74 4.86
N MET A 64 -5.23 9.46 4.84
CA MET A 64 -4.60 8.47 3.97
C MET A 64 -4.77 8.84 2.50
N ARG A 65 -5.99 9.20 2.08
CA ARG A 65 -6.30 9.73 0.74
C ARG A 65 -5.44 10.93 0.40
N SER A 66 -5.38 11.92 1.29
CA SER A 66 -4.58 13.14 1.07
C SER A 66 -3.09 12.84 0.84
N ARG A 67 -2.53 11.90 1.61
CA ARG A 67 -1.13 11.48 1.49
C ARG A 67 -0.86 10.70 0.21
N VAL A 68 -1.74 9.75 -0.15
CA VAL A 68 -1.65 8.98 -1.40
C VAL A 68 -1.76 9.91 -2.61
N CYS A 69 -2.77 10.77 -2.66
CA CYS A 69 -2.91 11.77 -3.73
C CYS A 69 -1.70 12.69 -3.83
N THR A 70 -1.10 13.08 -2.69
CA THR A 70 0.12 13.89 -2.67
C THR A 70 1.33 13.18 -3.28
N MET A 71 1.49 11.87 -3.05
CA MET A 71 2.56 11.09 -3.68
C MET A 71 2.36 10.90 -5.18
N ILE A 72 1.11 10.81 -5.65
CA ILE A 72 0.78 10.57 -7.06
C ILE A 72 0.71 11.89 -7.87
N LYS A 73 1.08 13.05 -7.31
CA LYS A 73 0.92 14.41 -7.90
C LYS A 73 1.46 14.66 -9.34
N ASN A 74 1.96 13.65 -10.05
CA ASN A 74 2.06 13.63 -11.51
C ASN A 74 0.90 12.83 -12.14
N LYS A 75 -0.27 13.48 -12.28
CA LYS A 75 -1.48 13.03 -13.01
C LYS A 75 -2.01 11.63 -12.63
N LEU A 76 -2.92 11.62 -11.66
CA LEU A 76 -3.88 10.54 -11.49
C LEU A 76 -4.69 10.39 -12.79
N THR A 77 -4.64 9.22 -13.40
CA THR A 77 -5.50 8.86 -14.54
C THR A 77 -6.93 8.57 -14.04
N THR A 78 -7.94 8.62 -14.92
CA THR A 78 -9.35 8.40 -14.54
C THR A 78 -9.59 7.03 -13.88
N ASP A 79 -8.82 6.01 -14.26
CA ASP A 79 -8.91 4.66 -13.68
C ASP A 79 -8.34 4.60 -12.25
N GLU A 80 -7.39 5.47 -11.94
CA GLU A 80 -6.73 5.56 -10.63
C GLU A 80 -7.58 6.29 -9.58
N GLU A 81 -8.48 7.19 -10.01
CA GLU A 81 -9.46 7.86 -9.15
C GLU A 81 -10.53 6.89 -8.62
N ALA A 82 -10.97 5.94 -9.45
CA ALA A 82 -11.91 4.90 -9.04
C ALA A 82 -11.33 3.99 -7.94
N ASP A 83 -10.02 3.72 -8.00
CA ASP A 83 -9.29 2.92 -7.01
C ASP A 83 -9.09 3.64 -5.65
N LEU A 84 -9.10 4.97 -5.62
CA LEU A 84 -9.12 5.75 -4.38
C LEU A 84 -10.52 5.77 -3.74
N ASN A 85 -11.56 5.69 -4.55
CA ASN A 85 -12.96 5.78 -4.11
C ASN A 85 -13.51 4.46 -3.53
N CYS A 86 -12.93 3.31 -3.86
CA CYS A 86 -13.43 2.00 -3.42
C CYS A 86 -13.07 1.58 -1.98
N HIS A 87 -12.27 2.36 -1.25
CA HIS A 87 -11.85 2.04 0.12
C HIS A 87 -12.71 2.66 1.25
N GLU A 88 -13.82 3.37 0.96
CA GLU A 88 -14.71 3.90 2.01
C GLU A 88 -15.78 2.91 2.52
N ALA A 89 -15.71 1.63 2.15
CA ALA A 89 -16.81 0.67 2.40
C ALA A 89 -16.40 -0.67 3.05
N SER A 90 -15.38 -0.70 3.91
CA SER A 90 -15.14 -1.86 4.80
C SER A 90 -14.84 -1.44 6.22
#